data_AF-A0A1F3AFG9-F1
#
_entry.id   AF-A0A1F3AFG9-F1
#
_cell.length_a   1.000
_cell.length_b   1.000
_cell.length_c   1.000
_cell.angle_alpha   90.00
_cell.angle_beta   90.00
_cell.angle_gamma   90.00
#
_symmetry.space_group_name_H-M   'P 1'
#
loop_
_entity.id
_entity.type
_entity.pdbx_description
1 polymer ?
#
loop_
_entity_poly.entity_id
_entity_poly.type
_entity_poly.pdbx_seq_one_letter_code
_entity_poly.pdbx_strand_id
1 'polypeptide(L)'
;MATIVSSSIGSVDPGTEAFHYSTIALWEDATDVDLRAGTGTDEQHDGKLINETFSSAGTVATIAGATTDATHYRRLTCMPGASFRDNANVQTNALRANASNGAFVTSSANAETLSGGETFFRMEGLQLENTHATGTSARAYRDTAGSPTIDFCIFSVVSTGTTGAISTSTGTYRNSLIEIRGSGATSALLCGNFATIACTNLTIVAPADLAAAPAQAITTAANGTVTFKNCGFFGFAALKSGTVNPTYTTCHDDLASPPTGVTQVTYANQFENVNAATRDFRLKTGADMIDSGTTDATNAPIDIAGTARPEGAAYDTGCWELVAAAGTTLSLDSGAVLYAGQTLKANLAIAIDSGAASYTGQALTLNAETVLELATAAIAYVGQALTINAETILALAAGAVSYAGKSLGGIGALLDRIVRPIVRNIVRNIVRGLTEPGRIG
;
A
#
# COMPACT_ATOMS: atom_id res chain seq x y z
N MET A 1 -34.55 1.92 10.57
CA MET A 1 -33.10 1.61 10.49
C MET A 1 -33.04 0.15 10.82
N ALA A 2 -32.53 -0.66 9.89
CA ALA A 2 -32.55 -2.11 10.03
C ALA A 2 -31.92 -2.54 11.36
N THR A 3 -32.53 -3.51 12.04
CA THR A 3 -31.92 -4.15 13.21
C THR A 3 -30.75 -5.00 12.73
N ILE A 4 -29.57 -4.84 13.33
CA ILE A 4 -28.41 -5.66 12.97
C ILE A 4 -28.45 -6.96 13.77
N VAL A 5 -28.62 -8.08 13.07
CA VAL A 5 -28.46 -9.43 13.61
C VAL A 5 -27.05 -9.90 13.33
N SER A 6 -26.23 -10.04 14.37
CA SER A 6 -24.85 -10.50 14.24
C SER A 6 -24.69 -11.94 14.67
N SER A 7 -23.93 -12.69 13.86
CA SER A 7 -23.62 -14.09 14.08
C SER A 7 -22.12 -14.33 13.99
N SER A 8 -21.57 -15.13 14.88
CA SER A 8 -20.19 -15.62 14.74
C SER A 8 -20.15 -16.83 13.81
N ILE A 9 -19.07 -16.96 13.04
CA ILE A 9 -18.87 -18.06 12.09
C ILE A 9 -17.49 -18.67 12.31
N GLY A 10 -17.44 -19.98 12.60
CA GLY A 10 -16.21 -20.77 12.69
C GLY A 10 -16.31 -21.96 13.64
N SER A 11 -15.20 -22.66 13.85
CA SER A 11 -15.20 -23.95 14.57
C SER A 11 -15.43 -23.81 16.08
N VAL A 12 -15.20 -22.63 16.64
CA VAL A 12 -15.36 -22.32 18.06
C VAL A 12 -16.30 -21.13 18.23
N ASP A 13 -17.27 -21.28 19.14
CA ASP A 13 -18.15 -20.18 19.54
C ASP A 13 -17.37 -19.18 20.42
N PRO A 14 -17.18 -17.92 19.98
CA PRO A 14 -16.55 -16.91 20.81
C PRO A 14 -17.44 -16.43 21.97
N GLY A 15 -18.75 -16.76 21.97
CA GLY A 15 -19.70 -16.42 23.02
C GLY A 15 -20.08 -14.93 23.09
N THR A 16 -19.72 -14.15 22.06
CA THR A 16 -19.90 -12.69 22.01
C THR A 16 -21.01 -12.25 21.06
N GLU A 17 -21.53 -13.14 20.22
CA GLU A 17 -22.57 -12.85 19.23
C GLU A 17 -23.88 -13.57 19.58
N ALA A 18 -25.00 -13.15 18.97
CA ALA A 18 -26.32 -13.71 19.28
C ALA A 18 -26.47 -15.16 18.80
N PHE A 19 -25.82 -15.48 17.68
CA PHE A 19 -25.84 -16.80 17.07
C PHE A 19 -24.43 -17.26 16.68
N HIS A 20 -24.27 -18.56 16.55
CA HIS A 20 -23.03 -19.19 16.16
C HIS A 20 -23.26 -20.28 15.10
N TYR A 21 -22.46 -20.25 14.05
CA TYR A 21 -22.50 -21.22 12.95
C TYR A 21 -21.10 -21.75 12.66
N SER A 22 -20.99 -23.05 12.38
CA SER A 22 -19.69 -23.65 12.11
C SER A 22 -19.15 -23.37 10.71
N THR A 23 -20.00 -22.92 9.78
CA THR A 23 -19.61 -22.61 8.40
C THR A 23 -20.36 -21.40 7.86
N ILE A 24 -19.79 -20.77 6.82
CA ILE A 24 -20.42 -19.65 6.11
C ILE A 24 -21.75 -20.10 5.48
N ALA A 25 -21.79 -21.31 4.91
CA ALA A 25 -23.01 -21.87 4.31
C ALA A 25 -24.13 -22.09 5.35
N LEU A 26 -23.80 -22.61 6.54
CA LEU A 26 -24.80 -22.81 7.60
C LEU A 26 -25.35 -21.50 8.16
N TRP A 27 -24.51 -20.45 8.23
CA TRP A 27 -25.00 -19.11 8.56
C TRP A 27 -25.96 -18.61 7.49
N GLU A 28 -25.56 -18.67 6.22
CA GLU A 28 -26.35 -18.21 5.08
C GLU A 28 -27.74 -18.90 5.02
N ASP A 29 -27.77 -20.24 5.08
CA ASP A 29 -28.99 -21.06 5.09
C ASP A 29 -29.95 -20.71 6.25
N ALA A 30 -29.41 -20.21 7.37
CA ALA A 30 -30.18 -19.91 8.57
C ALA A 30 -30.72 -18.47 8.63
N THR A 31 -30.23 -17.58 7.76
CA THR A 31 -30.70 -16.19 7.72
C THR A 31 -31.98 -16.06 6.88
N ASP A 32 -32.82 -15.08 7.22
CA ASP A 32 -34.12 -14.90 6.58
C ASP A 32 -34.03 -14.59 5.07
N VAL A 33 -35.04 -15.05 4.34
CA VAL A 33 -35.14 -14.92 2.87
C VAL A 33 -35.73 -13.57 2.42
N ASP A 34 -36.26 -12.76 3.32
CA ASP A 34 -36.75 -11.41 3.03
C ASP A 34 -36.32 -10.46 4.15
N LEU A 35 -35.36 -9.58 3.85
CA LEU A 35 -34.76 -8.68 4.83
C LEU A 35 -35.38 -7.27 4.80
N ARG A 36 -36.29 -7.00 3.86
CA ARG A 36 -36.76 -5.65 3.55
C ARG A 36 -37.64 -5.04 4.64
N ALA A 37 -37.78 -3.71 4.58
CA ALA A 37 -38.74 -2.99 5.40
C ALA A 37 -40.19 -3.44 5.10
N GLY A 38 -40.95 -3.71 6.16
CA GLY A 38 -42.39 -4.01 6.09
C GLY A 38 -42.77 -5.46 5.73
N THR A 39 -41.79 -6.35 5.54
CA THR A 39 -42.02 -7.79 5.28
C THR A 39 -41.82 -8.69 6.49
N GLY A 40 -41.45 -8.13 7.65
CA GLY A 40 -41.59 -8.77 8.96
C GLY A 40 -40.33 -8.75 9.82
N THR A 41 -39.13 -8.64 9.23
CA THR A 41 -37.84 -8.67 9.94
C THR A 41 -37.23 -7.27 10.09
N ASP A 42 -37.19 -6.44 9.03
CA ASP A 42 -36.51 -5.12 9.03
C ASP A 42 -35.06 -5.26 9.55
N GLU A 43 -34.32 -6.23 9.00
CA GLU A 43 -33.03 -6.69 9.53
C GLU A 43 -31.87 -6.57 8.51
N GLN A 44 -30.66 -6.40 9.06
CA GLN A 44 -29.40 -6.63 8.36
C GLN A 44 -28.71 -7.81 9.06
N HIS A 45 -28.16 -8.75 8.28
CA HIS A 45 -27.50 -9.92 8.84
C HIS A 45 -25.98 -9.84 8.64
N ASP A 46 -25.24 -9.82 9.75
CA ASP A 46 -23.78 -9.78 9.78
C ASP A 46 -23.22 -11.16 10.16
N GLY A 47 -22.52 -11.78 9.22
CA GLY A 47 -21.74 -12.99 9.44
C GLY A 47 -20.29 -12.64 9.75
N LYS A 48 -19.85 -12.86 10.98
CA LYS A 48 -18.52 -12.47 11.48
C LYS A 48 -17.61 -13.69 11.61
N LEU A 49 -16.67 -13.83 10.66
CA LEU A 49 -15.73 -14.94 10.65
C LEU A 49 -14.68 -14.77 11.76
N ILE A 50 -14.40 -15.85 12.48
CA ILE A 50 -13.25 -15.92 13.41
C ILE A 50 -11.94 -16.17 12.63
N ASN A 51 -10.80 -16.04 13.32
CA ASN A 51 -9.47 -16.19 12.72
C ASN A 51 -9.15 -17.68 12.44
N GLU A 52 -9.76 -18.22 11.39
CA GLU A 52 -9.63 -19.61 10.98
C GLU A 52 -9.58 -19.73 9.45
N THR A 53 -9.28 -20.93 8.98
CA THR A 53 -9.39 -21.30 7.57
C THR A 53 -10.75 -21.94 7.29
N PHE A 54 -11.52 -21.33 6.39
CA PHE A 54 -12.78 -21.84 5.87
C PHE A 54 -12.54 -22.45 4.50
N SER A 55 -12.77 -23.75 4.35
CA SER A 55 -12.53 -24.44 3.07
C SER A 55 -13.60 -25.45 2.72
N SER A 56 -13.71 -25.73 1.42
CA SER A 56 -14.63 -26.70 0.83
C SER A 56 -13.98 -27.36 -0.38
N ALA A 57 -14.43 -28.56 -0.73
CA ALA A 57 -14.04 -29.25 -1.97
C ALA A 57 -14.70 -28.63 -3.22
N GLY A 58 -15.56 -27.62 -3.05
CA GLY A 58 -16.19 -26.84 -4.11
C GLY A 58 -16.18 -25.35 -3.76
N THR A 59 -17.25 -24.65 -4.10
CA THR A 59 -17.52 -23.31 -3.55
C THR A 59 -17.73 -23.42 -2.05
N VAL A 60 -17.12 -22.51 -1.28
CA VAL A 60 -17.20 -22.51 0.19
C VAL A 60 -18.59 -22.06 0.65
N ALA A 61 -19.13 -21.03 0.01
CA ALA A 61 -20.50 -20.58 0.20
C ALA A 61 -21.02 -19.80 -1.01
N THR A 62 -22.33 -19.88 -1.23
CA THR A 62 -23.09 -19.03 -2.16
C THR A 62 -24.07 -18.22 -1.33
N ILE A 63 -23.90 -16.90 -1.29
CA ILE A 63 -24.79 -16.00 -0.55
C ILE A 63 -25.94 -15.61 -1.47
N ALA A 64 -27.10 -16.25 -1.34
CA ALA A 64 -28.20 -16.07 -2.29
C ALA A 64 -29.57 -16.30 -1.66
N GLY A 65 -30.63 -16.11 -2.44
CA GLY A 65 -31.99 -16.48 -2.03
C GLY A 65 -32.68 -15.47 -1.12
N ALA A 66 -31.96 -14.50 -0.54
CA ALA A 66 -32.58 -13.38 0.15
C ALA A 66 -33.03 -12.28 -0.82
N THR A 67 -34.17 -11.67 -0.52
CA THR A 67 -34.58 -10.40 -1.11
C THR A 67 -34.06 -9.25 -0.25
N THR A 68 -33.23 -8.40 -0.85
CA THR A 68 -32.44 -7.38 -0.15
C THR A 68 -32.68 -5.99 -0.76
N ASP A 69 -32.21 -4.95 -0.06
CA ASP A 69 -32.10 -3.58 -0.57
C ASP A 69 -30.83 -2.90 -0.03
N ALA A 70 -30.61 -1.63 -0.39
CA ALA A 70 -29.40 -0.89 -0.01
C ALA A 70 -29.21 -0.72 1.51
N THR A 71 -30.28 -0.88 2.30
CA THR A 71 -30.31 -0.76 3.76
C THR A 71 -30.55 -2.08 4.49
N HIS A 72 -30.97 -3.14 3.79
CA HIS A 72 -31.24 -4.48 4.31
C HIS A 72 -30.53 -5.53 3.47
N TYR A 73 -29.40 -6.03 3.96
CA TYR A 73 -28.52 -6.92 3.21
C TYR A 73 -27.81 -7.90 4.14
N ARG A 74 -27.22 -8.95 3.56
CA ARG A 74 -26.24 -9.78 4.26
C ARG A 74 -24.84 -9.20 4.07
N ARG A 75 -24.06 -9.21 5.14
CA ARG A 75 -22.66 -8.79 5.14
C ARG A 75 -21.77 -9.88 5.74
N LEU A 76 -20.73 -10.26 5.02
CA LEU A 76 -19.62 -11.01 5.59
C LEU A 76 -18.50 -10.06 6.03
N THR A 77 -18.06 -10.24 7.27
CA THR A 77 -16.95 -9.51 7.87
C THR A 77 -16.20 -10.41 8.84
N CYS A 78 -15.25 -9.86 9.58
CA CYS A 78 -14.47 -10.58 10.57
C CYS A 78 -14.89 -10.18 11.99
N MET A 79 -14.73 -11.09 12.94
CA MET A 79 -14.74 -10.73 14.36
C MET A 79 -13.60 -9.75 14.68
N PRO A 80 -13.71 -8.90 15.71
CA PRO A 80 -12.59 -8.07 16.16
C PRO A 80 -11.34 -8.90 16.43
N GLY A 81 -10.21 -8.52 15.82
CA GLY A 81 -8.94 -9.27 15.96
C GLY A 81 -8.82 -10.47 15.02
N ALA A 82 -9.84 -10.76 14.21
CA ALA A 82 -9.83 -11.87 13.27
C ALA A 82 -9.50 -11.46 11.84
N SER A 83 -9.56 -10.17 11.49
CA SER A 83 -9.11 -9.72 10.17
C SER A 83 -7.58 -9.69 10.08
N PHE A 84 -7.03 -9.88 8.88
CA PHE A 84 -5.61 -9.63 8.60
C PHE A 84 -5.19 -8.18 8.91
N ARG A 85 -6.15 -7.27 8.89
CA ARG A 85 -6.00 -5.84 9.20
C ARG A 85 -5.82 -5.58 10.68
N ASP A 86 -6.42 -6.42 11.52
CA ASP A 86 -6.33 -6.32 12.98
C ASP A 86 -5.04 -6.96 13.52
N ASN A 87 -4.23 -7.54 12.64
CA ASN A 87 -2.98 -8.19 13.04
C ASN A 87 -2.02 -7.15 13.60
N ALA A 88 -1.38 -7.43 14.74
CA ALA A 88 -0.41 -6.51 15.36
C ALA A 88 0.76 -6.14 14.42
N ASN A 89 1.07 -7.04 13.47
CA ASN A 89 2.10 -6.83 12.46
C ASN A 89 1.51 -6.43 11.10
N VAL A 90 0.28 -5.89 11.03
CA VAL A 90 -0.35 -5.53 9.74
C VAL A 90 0.56 -4.66 8.89
N GLN A 91 1.24 -3.69 9.50
CA GLN A 91 2.16 -2.76 8.83
C GLN A 91 3.46 -3.40 8.33
N THR A 92 3.83 -4.61 8.77
CA THR A 92 5.10 -5.28 8.44
C THR A 92 4.93 -6.64 7.78
N ASN A 93 3.77 -7.27 7.94
CA ASN A 93 3.42 -8.50 7.27
C ASN A 93 3.30 -8.27 5.76
N ALA A 94 3.74 -9.24 4.97
CA ALA A 94 3.58 -9.17 3.53
C ALA A 94 2.08 -9.04 3.17
N LEU A 95 1.75 -8.06 2.32
CA LEU A 95 0.38 -7.86 1.86
C LEU A 95 0.02 -8.91 0.79
N ARG A 96 -0.45 -10.07 1.25
CA ARG A 96 -0.90 -11.21 0.45
C ARG A 96 -1.87 -12.07 1.25
N ALA A 97 -2.61 -12.93 0.55
CA ALA A 97 -3.48 -13.89 1.20
C ALA A 97 -2.64 -14.88 2.06
N ASN A 98 -2.99 -15.03 3.34
CA ASN A 98 -2.27 -15.85 4.30
C ASN A 98 -3.18 -16.37 5.42
N ALA A 99 -3.29 -17.69 5.56
CA ALA A 99 -4.08 -18.33 6.60
C ALA A 99 -3.62 -18.02 8.05
N SER A 100 -2.37 -17.54 8.24
CA SER A 100 -1.80 -17.33 9.57
C SER A 100 -2.06 -15.95 10.18
N ASN A 101 -2.61 -14.99 9.42
CA ASN A 101 -2.76 -13.62 9.90
C ASN A 101 -4.20 -13.11 9.98
N GLY A 102 -5.20 -13.88 9.56
CA GLY A 102 -6.61 -13.53 9.68
C GLY A 102 -7.55 -14.57 9.05
N ALA A 103 -8.85 -14.33 9.13
CA ALA A 103 -9.89 -15.17 8.53
C ALA A 103 -9.62 -15.40 7.04
N PHE A 104 -9.51 -16.67 6.66
CA PHE A 104 -9.02 -17.09 5.35
C PHE A 104 -9.99 -18.07 4.72
N VAL A 105 -10.58 -17.69 3.58
CA VAL A 105 -11.55 -18.51 2.85
C VAL A 105 -10.85 -19.07 1.62
N THR A 106 -10.80 -20.39 1.46
CA THR A 106 -10.03 -21.03 0.40
C THR A 106 -10.74 -22.20 -0.26
N SER A 107 -10.50 -22.36 -1.55
CA SER A 107 -10.92 -23.52 -2.34
C SER A 107 -9.79 -23.99 -3.26
N SER A 108 -9.80 -25.28 -3.59
CA SER A 108 -8.94 -25.89 -4.61
C SER A 108 -9.75 -26.45 -5.79
N ALA A 109 -11.03 -26.09 -5.87
CA ALA A 109 -11.94 -26.56 -6.91
C ALA A 109 -11.90 -25.67 -8.16
N ASN A 110 -12.24 -26.25 -9.32
CA ASN A 110 -12.54 -25.49 -10.54
C ASN A 110 -13.91 -24.78 -10.42
N ALA A 111 -14.03 -23.89 -9.45
CA ALA A 111 -15.22 -23.12 -9.11
C ALA A 111 -14.81 -21.82 -8.40
N GLU A 112 -15.73 -20.89 -8.19
CA GLU A 112 -15.49 -19.76 -7.29
C GLU A 112 -15.33 -20.21 -5.83
N THR A 113 -14.43 -19.57 -5.07
CA THR A 113 -14.29 -19.79 -3.63
C THR A 113 -15.52 -19.28 -2.88
N LEU A 114 -16.02 -18.09 -3.24
CA LEU A 114 -17.26 -17.53 -2.72
C LEU A 114 -18.09 -16.90 -3.86
N SER A 115 -19.40 -17.06 -3.79
CA SER A 115 -20.34 -16.48 -4.76
C SER A 115 -21.35 -15.54 -4.07
N GLY A 116 -21.54 -14.34 -4.60
CA GLY A 116 -22.64 -13.43 -4.25
C GLY A 116 -23.77 -13.56 -5.27
N GLY A 117 -24.88 -14.12 -4.84
CA GLY A 117 -26.09 -14.37 -5.64
C GLY A 117 -27.33 -13.62 -5.16
N GLU A 118 -27.15 -12.59 -4.34
CA GLU A 118 -28.19 -11.62 -3.96
C GLU A 118 -27.70 -10.18 -4.18
N THR A 119 -28.63 -9.24 -4.34
CA THR A 119 -28.29 -7.82 -4.52
C THR A 119 -27.73 -7.21 -3.23
N PHE A 120 -26.91 -6.17 -3.35
CA PHE A 120 -26.41 -5.40 -2.20
C PHE A 120 -25.58 -6.16 -1.16
N PHE A 121 -25.17 -7.40 -1.47
CA PHE A 121 -24.27 -8.17 -0.62
C PHE A 121 -22.99 -7.38 -0.28
N ARG A 122 -22.53 -7.47 0.96
CA ARG A 122 -21.32 -6.78 1.42
C ARG A 122 -20.25 -7.74 1.92
N MET A 123 -18.99 -7.41 1.63
CA MET A 123 -17.83 -8.15 2.09
C MET A 123 -16.77 -7.18 2.61
N GLU A 124 -16.23 -7.44 3.80
CA GLU A 124 -15.23 -6.58 4.43
C GLU A 124 -14.13 -7.37 5.15
N GLY A 125 -12.86 -6.99 4.96
CA GLY A 125 -11.76 -7.43 5.83
C GLY A 125 -11.33 -8.91 5.69
N LEU A 126 -11.77 -9.57 4.61
CA LEU A 126 -11.59 -11.01 4.36
C LEU A 126 -10.46 -11.29 3.37
N GLN A 127 -9.88 -12.50 3.48
CA GLN A 127 -8.91 -13.03 2.52
C GLN A 127 -9.54 -14.21 1.79
N LEU A 128 -9.64 -14.13 0.46
CA LEU A 128 -10.20 -15.18 -0.39
C LEU A 128 -9.12 -15.72 -1.32
N GLU A 129 -8.94 -17.03 -1.33
CA GLU A 129 -8.00 -17.69 -2.22
C GLU A 129 -8.65 -18.82 -3.02
N ASN A 130 -8.26 -18.92 -4.29
CA ASN A 130 -8.47 -20.14 -5.06
C ASN A 130 -7.15 -20.71 -5.58
N THR A 131 -6.83 -21.93 -5.14
CA THR A 131 -5.57 -22.60 -5.45
C THR A 131 -5.65 -23.50 -6.68
N HIS A 132 -6.82 -23.59 -7.32
CA HIS A 132 -7.00 -24.43 -8.49
C HIS A 132 -6.22 -23.86 -9.69
N ALA A 133 -5.28 -24.65 -10.21
CA ALA A 133 -4.30 -24.16 -11.20
C ALA A 133 -4.81 -24.18 -12.65
N THR A 134 -5.76 -25.06 -12.99
CA THR A 134 -6.19 -25.30 -14.38
C THR A 134 -7.69 -25.14 -14.54
N GLY A 135 -8.18 -24.66 -15.70
CA GLY A 135 -9.62 -24.56 -15.95
C GLY A 135 -10.22 -23.18 -15.76
N THR A 136 -11.46 -23.04 -16.23
CA THR A 136 -12.07 -21.75 -16.58
C THR A 136 -13.08 -21.24 -15.56
N SER A 137 -13.14 -21.83 -14.36
CA SER A 137 -14.13 -21.44 -13.34
C SER A 137 -13.51 -21.11 -12.00
N ALA A 138 -12.20 -21.35 -11.83
CA ALA A 138 -11.46 -21.01 -10.62
C ALA A 138 -11.37 -19.49 -10.44
N ARG A 139 -12.00 -18.99 -9.36
CA ARG A 139 -12.05 -17.56 -8.98
C ARG A 139 -12.01 -17.46 -7.46
N ALA A 140 -11.51 -16.34 -6.93
CA ALA A 140 -11.67 -16.06 -5.51
C ALA A 140 -13.12 -15.63 -5.23
N TYR A 141 -13.68 -14.76 -6.07
CA TYR A 141 -15.04 -14.26 -5.89
C TYR A 141 -15.81 -14.09 -7.21
N ARG A 142 -17.11 -14.38 -7.17
CA ARG A 142 -18.04 -14.13 -8.26
C ARG A 142 -19.28 -13.42 -7.75
N ASP A 143 -19.63 -12.30 -8.38
CA ASP A 143 -20.95 -11.68 -8.26
C ASP A 143 -21.85 -12.15 -9.41
N THR A 144 -23.09 -12.50 -9.08
CA THR A 144 -24.12 -12.97 -10.02
C THR A 144 -25.45 -12.23 -9.91
N ALA A 145 -25.67 -11.41 -8.88
CA ALA A 145 -26.94 -10.74 -8.63
C ALA A 145 -26.84 -9.21 -8.58
N GLY A 146 -25.66 -8.67 -8.29
CA GLY A 146 -25.34 -7.28 -8.57
C GLY A 146 -25.36 -6.33 -7.37
N SER A 147 -24.77 -5.15 -7.61
CA SER A 147 -24.50 -4.07 -6.65
C SER A 147 -23.79 -4.48 -5.36
N PRO A 148 -22.79 -5.39 -5.38
CA PRO A 148 -22.03 -5.69 -4.17
C PRO A 148 -21.22 -4.48 -3.70
N THR A 149 -20.97 -4.42 -2.40
CA THR A 149 -19.94 -3.52 -1.83
C THR A 149 -18.84 -4.36 -1.22
N ILE A 150 -17.65 -4.28 -1.79
CA ILE A 150 -16.48 -5.06 -1.40
C ILE A 150 -15.39 -4.09 -0.94
N ASP A 151 -14.90 -4.25 0.29
CA ASP A 151 -13.92 -3.36 0.88
C ASP A 151 -12.87 -4.11 1.70
N PHE A 152 -11.65 -3.60 1.72
CA PHE A 152 -10.56 -4.12 2.56
C PHE A 152 -10.31 -5.63 2.44
N CYS A 153 -10.43 -6.18 1.23
CA CYS A 153 -10.30 -7.61 0.98
C CYS A 153 -9.01 -7.94 0.22
N ILE A 154 -8.57 -9.19 0.35
CA ILE A 154 -7.52 -9.77 -0.48
C ILE A 154 -8.11 -10.90 -1.32
N PHE A 155 -7.95 -10.84 -2.63
CA PHE A 155 -8.35 -11.88 -3.57
C PHE A 155 -7.12 -12.45 -4.25
N SER A 156 -6.85 -13.75 -4.08
CA SER A 156 -5.70 -14.44 -4.68
C SER A 156 -6.17 -15.63 -5.49
N VAL A 157 -5.66 -15.80 -6.70
CA VAL A 157 -5.87 -17.04 -7.47
C VAL A 157 -4.61 -17.53 -8.14
N VAL A 158 -4.47 -18.86 -8.25
CA VAL A 158 -3.36 -19.52 -8.97
C VAL A 158 -3.75 -19.95 -10.39
N SER A 159 -5.03 -19.77 -10.76
CA SER A 159 -5.56 -20.27 -12.03
C SER A 159 -4.82 -19.70 -13.24
N THR A 160 -4.51 -20.57 -14.19
CA THR A 160 -3.97 -20.25 -15.52
C THR A 160 -5.08 -20.13 -16.58
N GLY A 161 -6.35 -20.23 -16.17
CA GLY A 161 -7.50 -20.27 -17.06
C GLY A 161 -8.04 -18.89 -17.48
N THR A 162 -9.20 -18.93 -18.14
CA THR A 162 -9.80 -17.73 -18.76
C THR A 162 -10.52 -16.79 -17.80
N THR A 163 -10.52 -17.08 -16.50
CA THR A 163 -11.26 -16.31 -15.50
C THR A 163 -10.36 -15.45 -14.63
N GLY A 164 -10.91 -14.31 -14.19
CA GLY A 164 -10.23 -13.47 -13.21
C GLY A 164 -10.47 -13.88 -11.77
N ALA A 165 -9.62 -13.36 -10.89
CA ALA A 165 -9.77 -13.50 -9.43
C ALA A 165 -11.15 -13.04 -8.97
N ILE A 166 -11.64 -11.96 -9.58
CA ILE A 166 -13.00 -11.46 -9.41
C ILE A 166 -13.73 -11.48 -10.75
N SER A 167 -14.98 -11.94 -10.74
CA SER A 167 -15.93 -11.73 -11.83
C SER A 167 -17.15 -10.97 -11.29
N THR A 168 -17.52 -9.89 -11.96
CA THR A 168 -18.63 -9.02 -11.52
C THR A 168 -19.38 -8.39 -12.68
N SER A 169 -20.66 -8.07 -12.45
CA SER A 169 -21.50 -7.28 -13.35
C SER A 169 -21.82 -5.88 -12.80
N THR A 170 -21.55 -5.55 -11.54
CA THR A 170 -21.88 -4.23 -10.97
C THR A 170 -21.16 -4.02 -9.64
N GLY A 171 -21.34 -2.84 -9.04
CA GLY A 171 -21.03 -2.63 -7.64
C GLY A 171 -19.79 -1.78 -7.39
N THR A 172 -19.35 -1.78 -6.14
CA THR A 172 -18.29 -0.92 -5.63
C THR A 172 -17.22 -1.75 -4.97
N TYR A 173 -15.97 -1.55 -5.39
CA TYR A 173 -14.79 -2.29 -4.96
C TYR A 173 -13.74 -1.31 -4.45
N ARG A 174 -13.32 -1.44 -3.19
CA ARG A 174 -12.45 -0.45 -2.55
C ARG A 174 -11.35 -1.07 -1.72
N ASN A 175 -10.24 -0.36 -1.59
CA ASN A 175 -9.14 -0.64 -0.66
C ASN A 175 -8.74 -2.13 -0.62
N SER A 176 -8.71 -2.79 -1.78
CA SER A 176 -8.57 -4.24 -1.86
C SER A 176 -7.39 -4.61 -2.75
N LEU A 177 -6.75 -5.72 -2.42
CA LEU A 177 -5.71 -6.36 -3.23
C LEU A 177 -6.35 -7.44 -4.10
N ILE A 178 -6.06 -7.41 -5.41
CA ILE A 178 -6.42 -8.46 -6.36
C ILE A 178 -5.13 -9.00 -6.97
N GLU A 179 -4.83 -10.27 -6.66
CA GLU A 179 -3.60 -10.94 -7.04
C GLU A 179 -3.88 -12.13 -7.98
N ILE A 180 -3.14 -12.17 -9.09
CA ILE A 180 -3.06 -13.31 -10.00
C ILE A 180 -1.68 -13.96 -9.91
N ARG A 181 -1.63 -15.23 -9.48
CA ARG A 181 -0.40 -16.02 -9.32
C ARG A 181 -0.17 -17.04 -10.43
N GLY A 182 -1.14 -17.22 -11.33
CA GLY A 182 -1.04 -18.17 -12.45
C GLY A 182 -0.51 -17.50 -13.72
N SER A 183 0.51 -18.10 -14.34
CA SER A 183 0.94 -17.69 -15.69
C SER A 183 -0.14 -18.04 -16.72
N GLY A 184 -0.48 -17.12 -17.61
CA GLY A 184 -1.49 -17.35 -18.66
C GLY A 184 -2.95 -17.11 -18.26
N ALA A 185 -3.20 -16.64 -17.03
CA ALA A 185 -4.53 -16.15 -16.67
C ALA A 185 -4.98 -15.01 -17.62
N THR A 186 -6.26 -14.96 -17.95
CA THR A 186 -6.78 -13.96 -18.89
C THR A 186 -6.94 -12.57 -18.26
N SER A 187 -7.50 -12.48 -17.05
CA SER A 187 -7.63 -11.18 -16.36
C SER A 187 -7.52 -11.28 -14.86
N ALA A 188 -7.29 -10.18 -14.15
CA ALA A 188 -7.47 -10.13 -12.70
C ALA A 188 -8.92 -9.80 -12.32
N LEU A 189 -9.47 -8.76 -12.93
CA LEU A 189 -10.86 -8.33 -12.77
C LEU A 189 -11.63 -8.54 -14.08
N LEU A 190 -12.63 -9.42 -14.05
CA LEU A 190 -13.56 -9.64 -15.14
C LEU A 190 -14.84 -8.86 -14.89
N CYS A 191 -15.00 -7.76 -15.62
CA CYS A 191 -16.25 -7.01 -15.67
C CYS A 191 -17.13 -7.62 -16.78
N GLY A 192 -18.09 -8.47 -16.39
CA GLY A 192 -19.06 -9.17 -17.25
C GLY A 192 -20.08 -8.25 -17.91
N ASN A 193 -21.30 -8.70 -18.25
CA ASN A 193 -22.32 -7.75 -18.75
C ASN A 193 -22.75 -6.84 -17.60
N PHE A 194 -22.30 -5.57 -17.61
CA PHE A 194 -22.43 -4.67 -16.45
C PHE A 194 -23.27 -3.42 -16.69
N ALA A 195 -23.78 -2.85 -15.59
CA ALA A 195 -24.40 -1.53 -15.58
C ALA A 195 -23.39 -0.45 -15.14
N THR A 196 -22.94 -0.50 -13.88
CA THR A 196 -21.94 0.41 -13.32
C THR A 196 -21.02 -0.33 -12.35
N ILE A 197 -19.71 -0.20 -12.55
CA ILE A 197 -18.66 -0.72 -11.65
C ILE A 197 -17.75 0.44 -11.25
N ALA A 198 -17.60 0.65 -9.94
CA ALA A 198 -16.72 1.66 -9.38
C ALA A 198 -15.61 1.02 -8.55
N CYS A 199 -14.36 1.25 -8.95
CA CYS A 199 -13.16 0.73 -8.30
C CYS A 199 -12.35 1.91 -7.75
N THR A 200 -12.02 1.89 -6.46
CA THR A 200 -11.23 2.95 -5.80
C THR A 200 -10.12 2.33 -4.95
N ASN A 201 -8.90 2.87 -5.00
CA ASN A 201 -7.79 2.39 -4.16
C ASN A 201 -7.57 0.87 -4.28
N LEU A 202 -7.63 0.32 -5.49
CA LEU A 202 -7.33 -1.10 -5.73
C LEU A 202 -5.86 -1.28 -6.12
N THR A 203 -5.23 -2.31 -5.56
CA THR A 203 -3.94 -2.80 -6.07
C THR A 203 -4.21 -4.09 -6.83
N ILE A 204 -4.02 -4.08 -8.15
CA ILE A 204 -4.22 -5.24 -9.02
C ILE A 204 -2.85 -5.68 -9.55
N VAL A 205 -2.43 -6.89 -9.21
CA VAL A 205 -1.05 -7.32 -9.41
C VAL A 205 -0.94 -8.76 -9.87
N ALA A 206 0.12 -9.03 -10.63
CA ALA A 206 0.66 -10.37 -10.84
C ALA A 206 2.16 -10.35 -10.50
N PRO A 207 2.72 -11.40 -9.85
CA PRO A 207 4.15 -11.42 -9.55
C PRO A 207 5.03 -11.22 -10.78
N ALA A 208 6.11 -10.45 -10.62
CA ALA A 208 6.97 -10.04 -11.74
C ALA A 208 7.83 -11.18 -12.31
N ASP A 209 8.02 -12.25 -11.55
CA ASP A 209 8.85 -13.42 -11.89
C ASP A 209 8.01 -14.62 -12.39
N LEU A 210 6.74 -14.39 -12.76
CA LEU A 210 5.96 -15.40 -13.48
C LEU A 210 6.62 -15.73 -14.82
N ALA A 211 6.56 -16.99 -15.22
CA ALA A 211 7.13 -17.46 -16.50
C ALA A 211 6.55 -16.72 -17.72
N ALA A 212 5.31 -16.24 -17.61
CA ALA A 212 4.68 -15.33 -18.55
C ALA A 212 3.71 -14.42 -17.80
N ALA A 213 3.69 -13.14 -18.16
CA ALA A 213 2.71 -12.18 -17.64
C ALA A 213 1.28 -12.61 -18.01
N PRO A 214 0.31 -12.52 -17.09
CA PRO A 214 -1.10 -12.66 -17.43
C PRO A 214 -1.53 -11.65 -18.49
N ALA A 215 -2.55 -11.99 -19.29
CA ALA A 215 -2.86 -11.28 -20.52
C ALA A 215 -3.30 -9.82 -20.26
N GLN A 216 -4.21 -9.60 -19.32
CA GLN A 216 -4.61 -8.24 -18.94
C GLN A 216 -4.93 -8.07 -17.46
N ALA A 217 -4.89 -6.85 -16.93
CA ALA A 217 -5.41 -6.60 -15.59
C ALA A 217 -6.95 -6.66 -15.57
N ILE A 218 -7.60 -6.06 -16.57
CA ILE A 218 -9.06 -5.88 -16.62
C ILE A 218 -9.64 -6.42 -17.93
N THR A 219 -10.72 -7.21 -17.86
CA THR A 219 -11.56 -7.52 -19.03
C THR A 219 -12.90 -6.82 -18.90
N THR A 220 -13.39 -6.19 -19.98
CA THR A 220 -14.69 -5.49 -20.01
C THR A 220 -15.62 -6.07 -21.07
N ALA A 221 -16.87 -6.38 -20.73
CA ALA A 221 -17.88 -6.75 -21.72
C ALA A 221 -18.45 -5.53 -22.49
N ALA A 222 -19.54 -5.72 -23.22
CA ALA A 222 -20.01 -4.79 -24.26
C ALA A 222 -20.73 -3.52 -23.76
N ASN A 223 -21.22 -3.49 -22.52
CA ASN A 223 -22.13 -2.44 -22.04
C ASN A 223 -21.73 -1.92 -20.65
N GLY A 224 -22.14 -0.70 -20.32
CA GLY A 224 -22.06 -0.10 -18.98
C GLY A 224 -20.90 0.87 -18.77
N THR A 225 -20.73 1.30 -17.52
CA THR A 225 -19.64 2.22 -17.10
C THR A 225 -18.70 1.53 -16.12
N VAL A 226 -17.39 1.68 -16.33
CA VAL A 226 -16.35 1.23 -15.39
C VAL A 226 -15.46 2.42 -15.05
N THR A 227 -15.24 2.66 -13.76
CA THR A 227 -14.34 3.73 -13.30
C THR A 227 -13.30 3.18 -12.35
N PHE A 228 -12.05 3.62 -12.51
CA PHE A 228 -10.96 3.36 -11.60
C PHE A 228 -10.41 4.69 -11.08
N LYS A 229 -10.31 4.81 -9.75
CA LYS A 229 -9.71 5.96 -9.09
C LYS A 229 -8.61 5.49 -8.15
N ASN A 230 -7.43 6.09 -8.22
CA ASN A 230 -6.30 5.75 -7.33
C ASN A 230 -5.93 4.25 -7.36
N CYS A 231 -6.05 3.60 -8.52
CA CYS A 231 -5.73 2.17 -8.64
C CYS A 231 -4.34 1.93 -9.25
N GLY A 232 -3.67 0.87 -8.82
CA GLY A 232 -2.43 0.36 -9.41
C GLY A 232 -2.65 -0.95 -10.17
N PHE A 233 -1.99 -1.11 -11.32
CA PHE A 233 -2.09 -2.29 -12.19
C PHE A 233 -0.70 -2.76 -12.63
N PHE A 234 -0.22 -3.90 -12.14
CA PHE A 234 1.19 -4.29 -12.33
C PHE A 234 1.41 -5.75 -12.71
N GLY A 235 2.38 -6.00 -13.60
CA GLY A 235 2.79 -7.34 -13.98
C GLY A 235 1.91 -8.00 -15.04
N PHE A 236 1.16 -7.21 -15.81
CA PHE A 236 0.28 -7.70 -16.89
C PHE A 236 0.85 -7.38 -18.27
N ALA A 237 0.47 -8.15 -19.29
CA ALA A 237 0.85 -7.85 -20.67
C ALA A 237 0.06 -6.68 -21.27
N ALA A 238 -1.13 -6.40 -20.73
CA ALA A 238 -1.96 -5.26 -21.08
C ALA A 238 -2.78 -4.77 -19.87
N LEU A 239 -3.17 -3.50 -19.87
CA LEU A 239 -4.03 -2.98 -18.82
C LEU A 239 -5.45 -3.54 -18.95
N LYS A 240 -5.94 -3.62 -20.19
CA LYS A 240 -7.34 -3.88 -20.49
C LYS A 240 -7.52 -4.73 -21.77
N SER A 241 -8.60 -5.49 -21.80
CA SER A 241 -9.23 -6.01 -23.02
C SER A 241 -10.75 -5.71 -23.07
N GLY A 242 -11.38 -6.00 -24.20
CA GLY A 242 -12.82 -5.87 -24.39
C GLY A 242 -13.30 -4.50 -24.90
N THR A 243 -14.62 -4.27 -24.86
CA THR A 243 -15.26 -3.22 -25.69
C THR A 243 -15.38 -1.86 -24.97
N VAL A 244 -15.75 -1.85 -23.70
CA VAL A 244 -15.95 -0.60 -22.95
C VAL A 244 -14.61 -0.04 -22.48
N ASN A 245 -14.38 1.26 -22.64
CA ASN A 245 -13.20 1.93 -22.11
C ASN A 245 -13.48 2.43 -20.69
N PRO A 246 -12.76 1.94 -19.67
CA PRO A 246 -12.88 2.49 -18.33
C PRO A 246 -12.39 3.93 -18.28
N THR A 247 -12.96 4.70 -17.37
CA THR A 247 -12.41 6.01 -16.99
C THR A 247 -11.41 5.81 -15.87
N TYR A 248 -10.20 6.32 -16.04
CA TYR A 248 -9.14 6.26 -15.03
C TYR A 248 -8.92 7.65 -14.44
N THR A 249 -8.66 7.72 -13.13
CA THR A 249 -8.33 8.95 -12.42
C THR A 249 -7.20 8.65 -11.45
N THR A 250 -6.05 9.29 -11.64
CA THR A 250 -4.84 9.12 -10.80
C THR A 250 -4.47 7.66 -10.57
N CYS A 251 -4.38 6.88 -11.65
CA CYS A 251 -3.99 5.47 -11.61
C CYS A 251 -2.53 5.27 -12.03
N HIS A 252 -1.96 4.10 -11.73
CA HIS A 252 -0.60 3.74 -12.12
C HIS A 252 -0.53 2.35 -12.76
N ASP A 253 0.37 2.16 -13.72
CA ASP A 253 0.73 0.85 -14.27
C ASP A 253 2.23 0.74 -14.61
N ASP A 254 2.68 -0.43 -15.09
CA ASP A 254 4.05 -0.67 -15.57
C ASP A 254 4.18 -0.82 -17.09
N LEU A 255 3.17 -0.39 -17.85
CA LEU A 255 3.12 -0.57 -19.30
C LEU A 255 3.71 0.61 -20.04
N ALA A 256 4.34 0.38 -21.19
CA ALA A 256 5.02 1.42 -21.97
C ALA A 256 4.09 2.50 -22.57
N SER A 257 2.78 2.30 -22.56
CA SER A 257 1.80 3.21 -23.16
C SER A 257 0.47 3.12 -22.42
N PRO A 258 0.41 3.62 -21.18
CA PRO A 258 -0.82 3.63 -20.41
C PRO A 258 -1.88 4.54 -21.06
N PRO A 259 -3.18 4.26 -20.89
CA PRO A 259 -4.23 5.18 -21.32
C PRO A 259 -4.27 6.44 -20.45
N THR A 260 -5.03 7.44 -20.89
CA THR A 260 -5.24 8.68 -20.13
C THR A 260 -5.78 8.40 -18.73
N GLY A 261 -5.21 9.10 -17.74
CA GLY A 261 -5.54 8.93 -16.32
C GLY A 261 -4.73 7.84 -15.63
N VAL A 262 -3.85 7.15 -16.36
CA VAL A 262 -2.89 6.17 -15.83
C VAL A 262 -1.47 6.65 -16.11
N THR A 263 -0.63 6.67 -15.09
CA THR A 263 0.79 7.05 -15.17
C THR A 263 1.67 5.80 -15.15
N GLN A 264 2.59 5.69 -16.10
CA GLN A 264 3.56 4.60 -16.12
C GLN A 264 4.61 4.80 -15.02
N VAL A 265 4.88 3.76 -14.26
CA VAL A 265 5.95 3.71 -13.25
C VAL A 265 6.72 2.39 -13.36
N THR A 266 7.84 2.27 -12.66
CA THR A 266 8.63 1.02 -12.66
C THR A 266 8.10 0.06 -11.59
N TYR A 267 7.58 -1.11 -11.97
CA TYR A 267 6.96 -2.06 -11.04
C TYR A 267 7.84 -2.39 -9.82
N ALA A 268 9.10 -2.79 -10.04
CA ALA A 268 10.03 -3.14 -8.97
C ALA A 268 10.35 -1.98 -8.01
N ASN A 269 10.01 -0.73 -8.35
CA ASN A 269 10.22 0.44 -7.49
C ASN A 269 9.01 0.76 -6.62
N GLN A 270 7.85 0.13 -6.84
CA GLN A 270 6.63 0.49 -6.11
C GLN A 270 6.44 -0.31 -4.82
N PHE A 271 6.78 -1.60 -4.84
CA PHE A 271 6.44 -2.51 -3.75
C PHE A 271 7.66 -3.07 -3.03
N GLU A 272 7.46 -3.47 -1.77
CA GLU A 272 8.46 -4.15 -0.95
C GLU A 272 8.98 -5.43 -1.62
N ASN A 273 8.09 -6.23 -2.22
CA ASN A 273 8.51 -7.41 -2.97
C ASN A 273 7.49 -7.86 -4.03
N VAL A 274 7.95 -7.92 -5.29
CA VAL A 274 7.11 -8.26 -6.45
C VAL A 274 7.19 -9.74 -6.87
N ASN A 275 7.99 -10.57 -6.19
CA ASN A 275 8.25 -11.95 -6.60
C ASN A 275 7.23 -12.94 -6.03
N ALA A 276 6.99 -14.03 -6.75
CA ALA A 276 5.95 -15.01 -6.49
C ALA A 276 6.15 -15.78 -5.20
N ALA A 277 7.36 -15.89 -4.65
CA ALA A 277 7.59 -16.59 -3.38
C ALA A 277 7.20 -15.72 -2.15
N THR A 278 7.38 -14.42 -2.27
CA THR A 278 7.41 -13.44 -1.18
C THR A 278 6.19 -12.53 -1.19
N ARG A 279 5.76 -12.04 -2.35
CA ARG A 279 4.47 -11.37 -2.60
C ARG A 279 4.13 -10.34 -1.50
N ASP A 280 4.87 -9.24 -1.49
CA ASP A 280 4.65 -8.16 -0.55
C ASP A 280 4.33 -6.88 -1.31
N PHE A 281 3.04 -6.65 -1.52
CA PHE A 281 2.52 -5.53 -2.29
C PHE A 281 2.18 -4.31 -1.43
N ARG A 282 2.78 -4.21 -0.24
CA ARG A 282 2.87 -2.93 0.48
C ARG A 282 3.72 -1.97 -0.34
N LEU A 283 3.34 -0.70 -0.36
CA LEU A 283 4.19 0.33 -0.94
C LEU A 283 5.49 0.43 -0.14
N LYS A 284 6.61 0.60 -0.84
CA LYS A 284 7.90 0.87 -0.19
C LYS A 284 8.25 2.34 -0.27
N THR A 285 9.13 2.79 0.62
CA THR A 285 9.65 4.16 0.62
C THR A 285 10.23 4.55 -0.74
N GLY A 286 9.82 5.73 -1.22
CA GLY A 286 10.27 6.29 -2.50
C GLY A 286 9.53 5.74 -3.73
N ALA A 287 8.47 4.95 -3.54
CA ALA A 287 7.56 4.60 -4.61
C ALA A 287 6.92 5.86 -5.24
N ASP A 288 6.78 5.85 -6.57
CA ASP A 288 6.14 6.93 -7.33
C ASP A 288 4.63 7.01 -7.03
N MET A 289 4.07 5.92 -6.52
CA MET A 289 2.67 5.80 -6.10
C MET A 289 2.34 6.54 -4.80
N ILE A 290 3.35 7.03 -4.07
CA ILE A 290 3.17 7.82 -2.84
C ILE A 290 2.72 9.23 -3.18
N ASP A 291 1.74 9.77 -2.44
CA ASP A 291 1.27 11.16 -2.56
C ASP A 291 0.83 11.57 -3.99
N SER A 292 0.41 10.61 -4.81
CA SER A 292 0.06 10.84 -6.22
C SER A 292 -1.42 10.60 -6.55
N GLY A 293 -2.20 10.19 -5.56
CA GLY A 293 -3.63 9.94 -5.65
C GLY A 293 -4.50 11.19 -5.42
N THR A 294 -5.74 11.10 -5.89
CA THR A 294 -6.77 12.12 -5.64
C THR A 294 -7.45 11.85 -4.30
N THR A 295 -7.64 12.87 -3.47
CA THR A 295 -8.38 12.76 -2.21
C THR A 295 -9.82 12.29 -2.43
N ASP A 296 -10.25 11.28 -1.66
CA ASP A 296 -11.64 10.80 -1.65
C ASP A 296 -12.07 10.38 -0.24
N ALA A 297 -12.14 11.36 0.66
CA ALA A 297 -12.49 11.15 2.06
C ALA A 297 -13.91 10.60 2.27
N THR A 298 -14.77 10.66 1.25
CA THR A 298 -16.13 10.10 1.31
C THR A 298 -16.12 8.59 1.10
N ASN A 299 -15.35 8.11 0.13
CA ASN A 299 -15.42 6.72 -0.29
C ASN A 299 -14.28 5.86 0.26
N ALA A 300 -13.12 6.42 0.61
CA ALA A 300 -11.98 5.66 1.10
C ALA A 300 -11.12 6.45 2.10
N PRO A 301 -11.66 6.79 3.28
CA PRO A 301 -10.94 7.58 4.29
C PRO A 301 -9.78 6.84 4.97
N ILE A 302 -9.75 5.51 4.86
CA ILE A 302 -8.72 4.64 5.40
C ILE A 302 -8.27 3.63 4.34
N ASP A 303 -7.06 3.09 4.49
CA ASP A 303 -6.48 2.09 3.61
C ASP A 303 -6.82 0.64 4.01
N ILE A 304 -6.24 -0.33 3.29
CA ILE A 304 -6.40 -1.76 3.58
C ILE A 304 -5.90 -2.15 4.97
N ALA A 305 -4.88 -1.50 5.52
CA ALA A 305 -4.36 -1.75 6.85
C ALA A 305 -5.12 -1.00 7.98
N GLY A 306 -6.06 -0.12 7.62
CA GLY A 306 -6.76 0.74 8.57
C GLY A 306 -6.04 2.06 8.90
N THR A 307 -4.96 2.37 8.18
CA THR A 307 -4.27 3.66 8.21
C THR A 307 -5.18 4.76 7.67
N ALA A 308 -5.19 5.94 8.30
CA ALA A 308 -5.93 7.09 7.79
C ALA A 308 -5.30 7.61 6.50
N ARG A 309 -6.09 8.25 5.62
CA ARG A 309 -5.58 8.87 4.39
C ARG A 309 -5.87 10.37 4.35
N PRO A 310 -4.90 11.22 3.93
CA PRO A 310 -3.51 10.88 3.60
C PRO A 310 -2.60 10.85 4.85
N GLU A 311 -1.51 10.09 4.80
CA GLU A 311 -0.37 10.23 5.74
C GLU A 311 0.71 11.19 5.21
N GLY A 312 0.61 11.62 3.95
CA GLY A 312 1.48 12.60 3.31
C GLY A 312 0.72 13.80 2.72
N ALA A 313 1.21 14.32 1.59
CA ALA A 313 0.61 15.44 0.89
C ALA A 313 -0.69 15.08 0.14
N ALA A 314 -0.86 13.82 -0.25
CA ALA A 314 -2.05 13.32 -0.94
C ALA A 314 -2.27 11.84 -0.66
N TYR A 315 -3.33 11.25 -1.21
CA TYR A 315 -3.55 9.80 -1.04
C TYR A 315 -2.46 9.04 -1.79
N ASP A 316 -1.98 7.94 -1.23
CA ASP A 316 -1.22 6.98 -2.02
C ASP A 316 -2.14 6.27 -3.01
N THR A 317 -1.65 5.96 -4.20
CA THR A 317 -2.41 5.11 -5.13
C THR A 317 -2.28 3.64 -4.75
N GLY A 318 -3.31 2.84 -5.04
CA GLY A 318 -3.43 1.46 -4.58
C GLY A 318 -4.16 1.34 -3.24
N CYS A 319 -4.20 0.12 -2.70
CA CYS A 319 -4.94 -0.19 -1.47
C CYS A 319 -4.17 0.12 -0.18
N TRP A 320 -2.87 0.34 -0.25
CA TRP A 320 -1.98 0.59 0.88
C TRP A 320 -1.66 2.09 1.01
N GLU A 321 -1.64 2.62 2.22
CA GLU A 321 -1.09 3.94 2.55
C GLU A 321 0.22 3.72 3.31
N LEU A 322 1.32 4.21 2.75
CA LEU A 322 2.61 4.19 3.40
C LEU A 322 2.57 5.18 4.57
N VAL A 323 2.55 4.64 5.79
CA VAL A 323 2.85 5.44 6.98
C VAL A 323 4.31 5.86 6.87
N ALA A 324 4.54 7.12 6.49
CA ALA A 324 5.86 7.70 6.58
C ALA A 324 6.35 7.49 8.02
N ALA A 325 7.46 6.77 8.20
CA ALA A 325 8.11 6.72 9.50
C ALA A 325 8.32 8.18 9.88
N ALA A 326 7.65 8.64 10.94
CA ALA A 326 7.76 10.01 11.40
C ALA A 326 9.26 10.30 11.46
N GLY A 327 9.74 11.11 10.50
CA GLY A 327 11.13 11.46 10.45
C GLY A 327 11.41 12.06 11.82
N THR A 328 12.25 11.41 12.61
CA THR A 328 12.73 11.95 13.88
C THR A 328 13.73 13.08 13.60
N THR A 329 13.39 13.94 12.64
CA THR A 329 14.08 15.16 12.31
C THR A 329 13.70 16.13 13.40
N LEU A 330 14.63 16.37 14.33
CA LEU A 330 14.48 17.46 15.28
C LEU A 330 14.69 18.76 14.49
N SER A 331 13.60 19.38 14.04
CA SER A 331 13.65 20.74 13.48
C SER A 331 13.72 21.75 14.62
N LEU A 332 14.70 22.65 14.58
CA LEU A 332 14.84 23.74 15.54
C LEU A 332 14.42 25.04 14.87
N ASP A 333 13.31 25.62 15.32
CA ASP A 333 12.82 26.92 14.85
C ASP A 333 13.83 28.06 15.11
N SER A 334 13.67 29.19 14.39
CA SER A 334 14.45 30.40 14.62
C SER A 334 14.38 30.84 16.09
N GLY A 335 15.53 30.84 16.77
CA GLY A 335 15.64 31.23 18.19
C GLY A 335 15.20 30.15 19.19
N ALA A 336 14.94 28.92 18.76
CA ALA A 336 14.47 27.83 19.63
C ALA A 336 15.45 27.43 20.74
N VAL A 337 16.75 27.77 20.59
CA VAL A 337 17.80 27.40 21.55
C VAL A 337 18.57 28.64 21.98
N LEU A 338 18.26 29.16 23.18
CA LEU A 338 19.06 30.18 23.87
C LEU A 338 19.94 29.48 24.92
N TYR A 339 21.12 28.99 24.51
CA TYR A 339 21.94 28.12 25.36
C TYR A 339 23.25 28.78 25.80
N ALA A 340 23.48 28.87 27.11
CA ALA A 340 24.70 29.40 27.73
C ALA A 340 25.58 28.29 28.35
N GLY A 341 25.61 27.09 27.74
CA GLY A 341 26.26 25.89 28.27
C GLY A 341 26.98 25.03 27.22
N GLN A 342 27.78 24.06 27.67
CA GLN A 342 28.97 23.57 26.96
C GLN A 342 28.76 22.53 25.83
N THR A 343 27.58 21.94 25.60
CA THR A 343 27.39 20.96 24.49
C THR A 343 25.90 20.72 24.13
N LEU A 344 25.58 20.66 22.83
CA LEU A 344 24.32 20.14 22.27
C LEU A 344 24.61 18.80 21.57
N LYS A 345 24.03 17.69 22.04
CA LYS A 345 24.17 16.36 21.40
C LYS A 345 22.79 15.88 20.99
N ALA A 346 22.61 15.51 19.73
CA ALA A 346 21.44 14.75 19.27
C ALA A 346 21.94 13.43 18.65
N ASN A 347 21.23 12.33 18.92
CA ASN A 347 21.63 10.99 18.49
C ASN A 347 21.04 10.59 17.13
N LEU A 348 20.33 11.48 16.44
CA LEU A 348 19.73 11.21 15.13
C LEU A 348 19.60 12.52 14.34
N ALA A 349 19.44 12.41 13.01
CA ALA A 349 19.56 13.48 12.03
C ALA A 349 19.07 14.87 12.49
N ILE A 350 19.88 15.90 12.26
CA ILE A 350 19.58 17.29 12.62
C ILE A 350 19.45 18.11 11.33
N ALA A 351 18.31 18.80 11.16
CA ALA A 351 18.15 19.87 10.19
C ALA A 351 18.05 21.20 10.95
N ILE A 352 18.92 22.16 10.61
CA ILE A 352 18.93 23.49 11.26
C ILE A 352 18.54 24.55 10.22
N ASP A 353 17.39 25.18 10.43
CA ASP A 353 16.85 26.23 9.56
C ASP A 353 17.57 27.58 9.75
N SER A 354 17.38 28.51 8.81
CA SER A 354 18.04 29.82 8.85
C SER A 354 17.74 30.58 10.14
N GLY A 355 18.76 31.07 10.84
CA GLY A 355 18.61 31.84 12.07
C GLY A 355 18.16 31.03 13.30
N ALA A 356 18.27 29.70 13.26
CA ALA A 356 17.92 28.82 14.38
C ALA A 356 18.73 29.10 15.65
N ALA A 357 19.99 29.51 15.54
CA ALA A 357 20.84 29.67 16.71
C ALA A 357 21.86 30.83 16.62
N SER A 358 21.89 31.63 17.69
CA SER A 358 22.89 32.67 17.94
C SER A 358 23.71 32.27 19.17
N TYR A 359 25.01 32.02 18.99
CA TYR A 359 25.89 31.51 20.05
C TYR A 359 26.97 32.53 20.42
N THR A 360 27.14 32.78 21.72
CA THR A 360 28.21 33.65 22.25
C THR A 360 29.01 32.98 23.36
N GLY A 361 30.34 32.99 23.27
CA GLY A 361 31.25 32.85 24.43
C GLY A 361 32.01 31.52 24.60
N GLN A 362 31.41 30.35 24.32
CA GLN A 362 32.07 29.03 24.49
C GLN A 362 31.94 28.12 23.26
N ALA A 363 32.71 27.02 23.24
CA ALA A 363 32.78 26.12 22.10
C ALA A 363 31.45 25.38 21.83
N LEU A 364 31.04 25.29 20.57
CA LEU A 364 29.86 24.55 20.12
C LEU A 364 30.30 23.26 19.42
N THR A 365 29.68 22.13 19.77
CA THR A 365 29.83 20.86 19.05
C THR A 365 28.46 20.38 18.60
N LEU A 366 28.30 20.12 17.29
CA LEU A 366 27.13 19.47 16.71
C LEU A 366 27.55 18.08 16.22
N ASN A 367 26.87 17.04 16.68
CA ASN A 367 27.09 15.66 16.25
C ASN A 367 25.78 15.10 15.70
N ALA A 368 25.82 14.51 14.50
CA ALA A 368 24.73 13.70 13.96
C ALA A 368 25.27 12.33 13.52
N GLU A 369 24.56 11.25 13.86
CA GLU A 369 24.96 9.88 13.45
C GLU A 369 24.74 9.66 11.95
N THR A 370 23.65 10.18 11.37
CA THR A 370 23.30 9.92 9.97
C THR A 370 23.51 11.16 9.09
N VAL A 371 22.65 12.17 9.23
CA VAL A 371 22.63 13.35 8.35
C VAL A 371 22.63 14.64 9.16
N LEU A 372 23.46 15.60 8.77
CA LEU A 372 23.42 16.98 9.25
C LEU A 372 23.26 17.95 8.06
N GLU A 373 22.14 18.66 8.04
CA GLU A 373 21.80 19.67 7.03
C GLU A 373 21.74 21.07 7.66
N LEU A 374 22.56 22.00 7.17
CA LEU A 374 22.56 23.40 7.60
C LEU A 374 22.13 24.31 6.45
N ALA A 375 20.98 24.98 6.62
CA ALA A 375 20.48 25.98 5.69
C ALA A 375 21.34 27.27 5.71
N THR A 376 21.19 28.16 4.72
CA THR A 376 21.88 29.45 4.69
C THR A 376 21.56 30.26 5.96
N ALA A 377 22.58 30.84 6.60
CA ALA A 377 22.49 31.56 7.88
C ALA A 377 21.93 30.73 9.05
N ALA A 378 21.98 29.40 9.00
CA ALA A 378 21.52 28.53 10.09
C ALA A 378 22.22 28.81 11.43
N ILE A 379 23.51 29.11 11.40
CA ILE A 379 24.32 29.35 12.60
C ILE A 379 25.01 30.72 12.52
N ALA A 380 24.70 31.59 13.48
CA ALA A 380 25.49 32.79 13.78
C ALA A 380 26.32 32.53 15.04
N TYR A 381 27.64 32.35 14.89
CA TYR A 381 28.52 31.98 16.00
C TYR A 381 29.60 33.04 16.27
N VAL A 382 29.65 33.54 17.51
CA VAL A 382 30.65 34.47 18.01
C VAL A 382 31.32 33.87 19.26
N GLY A 383 32.40 33.12 19.12
CA GLY A 383 32.98 32.37 20.24
C GLY A 383 34.35 31.76 19.99
N GLN A 384 34.79 30.87 20.90
CA GLN A 384 36.13 30.26 20.81
C GLN A 384 36.21 29.21 19.68
N ALA A 385 35.61 28.01 19.80
CA ALA A 385 35.70 26.95 18.78
C ALA A 385 34.34 26.40 18.30
N LEU A 386 34.17 26.17 17.00
CA LEU A 386 33.00 25.50 16.41
C LEU A 386 33.42 24.14 15.84
N THR A 387 32.77 23.08 16.28
CA THR A 387 32.97 21.69 15.83
C THR A 387 31.69 21.15 15.24
N ILE A 388 31.75 20.61 14.02
CA ILE A 388 30.61 20.03 13.31
C ILE A 388 31.01 18.63 12.85
N ASN A 389 30.28 17.61 13.30
CA ASN A 389 30.52 16.22 12.96
C ASN A 389 29.22 15.58 12.43
N ALA A 390 29.34 14.85 11.33
CA ALA A 390 28.32 13.90 10.85
C ALA A 390 29.02 12.60 10.47
N GLU A 391 28.48 11.43 10.84
CA GLU A 391 29.16 10.17 10.52
C GLU A 391 28.96 9.74 9.07
N THR A 392 27.80 10.09 8.46
CA THR A 392 27.47 9.68 7.09
C THR A 392 27.42 10.84 6.10
N ILE A 393 26.55 11.85 6.31
CA ILE A 393 26.36 12.97 5.36
C ILE A 393 26.41 14.33 6.09
N LEU A 394 27.26 15.23 5.59
CA LEU A 394 27.32 16.63 5.99
C LEU A 394 26.99 17.53 4.79
N ALA A 395 25.85 18.20 4.81
CA ALA A 395 25.42 19.12 3.76
C ALA A 395 25.35 20.56 4.31
N LEU A 396 26.20 21.44 3.76
CA LEU A 396 26.32 22.84 4.16
C LEU A 396 25.93 23.75 3.00
N ALA A 397 24.85 24.51 3.15
CA ALA A 397 24.53 25.56 2.19
C ALA A 397 25.60 26.67 2.20
N ALA A 398 25.79 27.36 1.08
CA ALA A 398 26.64 28.54 1.03
C ALA A 398 26.13 29.59 2.04
N GLY A 399 27.02 30.07 2.92
CA GLY A 399 26.65 30.99 4.00
C GLY A 399 25.91 30.35 5.16
N ALA A 400 25.87 29.01 5.29
CA ALA A 400 25.20 28.32 6.39
C ALA A 400 25.75 28.66 7.77
N VAL A 401 27.03 29.00 7.85
CA VAL A 401 27.71 29.38 9.09
C VAL A 401 28.34 30.76 8.92
N SER A 402 27.93 31.71 9.77
CA SER A 402 28.63 32.98 9.96
C SER A 402 29.45 32.88 11.25
N TYR A 403 30.79 32.89 11.13
CA TYR A 403 31.72 32.65 12.25
C TYR A 403 32.61 33.87 12.50
N ALA A 404 32.60 34.39 13.72
CA ALA A 404 33.54 35.41 14.20
C ALA A 404 34.21 34.95 15.50
N GLY A 405 35.37 34.27 15.42
CA GLY A 405 36.00 33.59 16.55
C GLY A 405 37.46 33.13 16.35
N LYS A 406 38.05 32.43 17.34
CA LYS A 406 39.41 31.86 17.26
C LYS A 406 39.39 30.38 16.82
N SER A 407 39.64 30.15 15.52
CA SER A 407 39.82 28.86 14.83
C SER A 407 38.60 27.93 14.75
N LEU A 408 38.30 27.44 13.51
CA LEU A 408 37.42 26.30 13.28
C LEU A 408 38.18 25.00 13.58
N GLY A 409 37.75 24.25 14.59
CA GLY A 409 38.27 22.91 14.89
C GLY A 409 37.35 21.85 14.30
N GLY A 410 37.88 20.95 13.46
CA GLY A 410 37.12 19.79 12.96
C GLY A 410 37.04 19.63 11.44
N ILE A 411 37.14 20.70 10.65
CA ILE A 411 37.22 20.56 9.17
C ILE A 411 38.51 19.84 8.75
N GLY A 412 39.54 19.84 9.61
CA GLY A 412 40.84 19.22 9.37
C GLY A 412 40.79 17.73 8.99
N ALA A 413 39.88 16.94 9.56
CA ALA A 413 39.80 15.50 9.24
C ALA A 413 39.18 15.24 7.84
N LEU A 414 38.27 16.11 7.39
CA LEU A 414 37.64 16.03 6.07
C LEU A 414 38.55 16.62 4.97
N LEU A 415 39.25 17.72 5.26
CA LEU A 415 40.32 18.26 4.42
C LEU A 415 41.44 17.23 4.20
N ASP A 416 41.83 16.47 5.24
CA ASP A 416 42.86 15.43 5.10
C ASP A 416 42.39 14.21 4.29
N ARG A 417 41.08 13.91 4.32
CA ARG A 417 40.50 12.72 3.68
C ARG A 417 39.99 12.96 2.26
N ILE A 418 39.58 14.19 1.91
CA ILE A 418 39.07 14.56 0.58
C ILE A 418 40.09 15.39 -0.21
N VAL A 419 40.69 16.41 0.40
CA VAL A 419 41.57 17.35 -0.31
C VAL A 419 42.97 16.77 -0.47
N ARG A 420 43.49 16.04 0.52
CA ARG A 420 44.84 15.47 0.45
C ARG A 420 45.02 14.43 -0.68
N PRO A 421 44.05 13.52 -0.99
CA PRO A 421 44.15 12.63 -2.15
C PRO A 421 44.06 13.35 -3.50
N ILE A 422 43.17 14.36 -3.60
CA ILE A 422 42.98 15.16 -4.82
C ILE A 422 44.24 15.98 -5.12
N VAL A 423 44.77 16.68 -4.12
CA VAL A 423 46.02 17.46 -4.25
C VAL A 423 47.22 16.54 -4.53
N ARG A 424 47.29 15.34 -3.93
CA ARG A 424 48.32 14.34 -4.28
C ARG A 424 48.23 13.91 -5.74
N ASN A 425 47.04 13.65 -6.26
CA ASN A 425 46.89 13.22 -7.65
C ASN A 425 47.22 14.35 -8.63
N ILE A 426 46.80 15.59 -8.32
CA ILE A 426 47.14 16.77 -9.14
C ILE A 426 48.66 17.01 -9.14
N VAL A 427 49.30 17.03 -7.96
CA VAL A 427 50.76 17.22 -7.85
C VAL A 427 51.52 16.07 -8.52
N ARG A 428 51.07 14.82 -8.37
CA ARG A 428 51.71 13.66 -9.02
C ARG A 428 51.60 13.73 -10.55
N ASN A 429 50.46 14.21 -11.08
CA ASN A 429 50.26 14.38 -12.53
C ASN A 429 51.06 15.56 -13.09
N ILE A 430 51.16 16.67 -12.36
CA ILE A 430 52.00 17.82 -12.74
C ILE A 430 53.48 17.43 -12.73
N VAL A 431 53.95 16.73 -11.70
CA VAL A 431 55.34 16.27 -11.60
C VAL A 431 55.66 15.26 -12.71
N ARG A 432 54.76 14.32 -13.03
CA ARG A 432 54.94 13.41 -14.18
C ARG A 432 55.03 14.16 -15.51
N GLY A 433 54.19 15.16 -15.73
CA GLY A 433 54.21 15.99 -16.95
C GLY A 433 55.47 16.85 -17.11
N LEU A 434 56.16 17.17 -16.00
CA LEU A 434 57.41 17.94 -16.01
C LEU A 434 58.66 17.05 -16.11
N THR A 435 58.55 15.75 -15.83
CA THR A 435 59.68 14.80 -15.85
C THR A 435 59.74 13.89 -17.07
N GLU A 436 58.81 14.01 -18.03
CA GLU A 436 58.95 13.34 -19.34
C GLU A 436 59.61 14.30 -20.35
N PRO A 437 60.92 14.16 -20.62
CA PRO A 437 61.59 14.97 -21.62
C PRO A 437 61.26 14.38 -22.99
N GLY A 438 60.22 14.86 -23.67
CA GLY A 438 59.96 14.37 -25.02
C GLY A 438 58.70 14.77 -25.77
N ARG A 439 57.86 15.71 -25.32
CA ARG A 439 56.69 16.13 -26.12
C ARG A 439 56.38 17.63 -26.02
N ILE A 440 57.24 18.42 -26.66
CA ILE A 440 56.81 19.66 -27.32
C ILE A 440 57.31 19.54 -28.76
N GLY A 441 56.38 19.16 -29.63
CA GLY A 441 56.51 19.07 -31.08
C GLY A 441 55.11 19.20 -31.65
#